data_AF-A0A2I0K916-F1
#
_entry.id   AF-A0A2I0K916-F1
#
_cell.length_a   1.000
_cell.length_b   1.000
_cell.length_c   1.000
_cell.angle_alpha   90.00
_cell.angle_beta   90.00
_cell.angle_gamma   90.00
#
_symmetry.space_group_name_H-M   'P 1'
#
loop_
_entity.id
_entity.type
_entity.pdbx_description
1 polymer ?
#
loop_
_entity_poly.entity_id
_entity_poly.type
_entity_poly.pdbx_seq_one_letter_code
_entity_poly.pdbx_strand_id
1 'polypeptide(L)'
;MQGHIKTSESYPDHSPSILSDAWLAIQGPRDLLVGSTWDWKSNNTSREVPAEEASQALDKLIPKASAVYPKIKDWAFIRAKAGLRAMPPLTSEGSLPLLGRIDHIVDFNQDCKYWFFGGLGARGLLYHGLLGKLMAQAVLHGDDSLLPSELTSWNKLKS
;
A
#
# COMPACT_ATOMS: atom_id res chain seq x y z
N MET A 1 3.53 -1.41 -9.49
CA MET A 1 3.06 -2.48 -10.38
C MET A 1 3.31 -3.86 -9.77
N GLN A 2 2.46 -4.86 -10.06
CA GLN A 2 2.66 -6.28 -9.70
C GLN A 2 2.58 -7.18 -10.93
N GLY A 3 3.50 -8.15 -11.08
CA GLY A 3 3.54 -9.11 -12.19
C GLY A 3 3.10 -10.52 -11.79
N HIS A 4 2.31 -11.21 -12.62
CA HIS A 4 1.89 -12.60 -12.40
C HIS A 4 2.72 -13.55 -13.28
N ILE A 5 3.18 -14.71 -12.77
CA ILE A 5 4.13 -15.57 -13.50
C ILE A 5 3.76 -17.08 -13.40
N LYS A 6 4.01 -17.93 -14.43
CA LYS A 6 3.70 -19.41 -14.48
C LYS A 6 4.85 -20.31 -14.98
N THR A 7 4.97 -21.57 -14.49
CA THR A 7 5.96 -22.61 -14.90
C THR A 7 5.39 -24.04 -14.96
N SER A 8 6.22 -24.98 -15.48
CA SER A 8 6.02 -26.44 -15.42
C SER A 8 6.39 -27.08 -14.07
N GLU A 9 7.37 -26.54 -13.33
CA GLU A 9 7.71 -26.95 -11.95
C GLU A 9 7.09 -26.03 -10.91
N SER A 10 6.61 -26.60 -9.80
CA SER A 10 5.93 -25.88 -8.72
C SER A 10 6.89 -25.24 -7.71
N TYR A 11 6.62 -23.99 -7.33
CA TYR A 11 7.09 -23.45 -6.05
C TYR A 11 6.58 -24.37 -4.92
N PRO A 12 7.42 -24.79 -3.95
CA PRO A 12 7.02 -25.85 -3.03
C PRO A 12 5.80 -25.44 -2.20
N ASP A 13 4.82 -26.33 -2.11
CA ASP A 13 3.66 -26.17 -1.23
C ASP A 13 4.18 -25.84 0.18
N HIS A 14 3.62 -24.80 0.80
CA HIS A 14 4.00 -24.25 2.12
C HIS A 14 5.26 -23.38 2.18
N SER A 15 5.92 -23.09 1.06
CA SER A 15 7.01 -22.11 1.07
C SER A 15 6.47 -20.68 1.30
N PRO A 16 7.15 -19.83 2.08
CA PRO A 16 6.63 -18.53 2.49
C PRO A 16 6.68 -17.50 1.37
N SER A 17 5.85 -16.47 1.47
CA SER A 17 6.10 -15.24 0.71
C SER A 17 7.39 -14.59 1.17
N ILE A 18 8.14 -13.97 0.25
CA ILE A 18 9.46 -13.40 0.51
C ILE A 18 9.34 -11.88 0.51
N LEU A 19 9.87 -11.22 1.55
CA LEU A 19 10.05 -9.77 1.60
C LEU A 19 11.55 -9.47 1.42
N SER A 20 11.89 -8.89 0.26
CA SER A 20 13.22 -8.36 -0.04
C SER A 20 13.06 -7.05 -0.83
N ASP A 21 14.11 -6.58 -1.53
CA ASP A 21 14.03 -5.42 -2.42
C ASP A 21 12.88 -5.49 -3.44
N ALA A 22 12.52 -6.71 -3.86
CA ALA A 22 11.25 -7.01 -4.49
C ALA A 22 10.55 -8.10 -3.67
N TRP A 23 9.34 -7.84 -3.22
CA TRP A 23 8.54 -8.83 -2.54
C TRP A 23 7.99 -9.86 -3.54
N LEU A 24 7.87 -11.11 -3.08
CA LEU A 24 7.28 -12.23 -3.79
C LEU A 24 6.13 -12.76 -2.95
N ALA A 25 4.89 -12.53 -3.40
CA ALA A 25 3.68 -13.01 -2.74
C ALA A 25 3.17 -14.26 -3.46
N ILE A 26 3.44 -15.41 -2.86
CA ILE A 26 3.09 -16.72 -3.40
C ILE A 26 1.58 -16.93 -3.27
N GLN A 27 0.90 -17.19 -4.39
CA GLN A 27 -0.55 -17.42 -4.45
C GLN A 27 -0.89 -18.91 -4.58
N GLY A 28 0.13 -19.73 -4.78
CA GLY A 28 0.04 -21.16 -4.94
C GLY A 28 1.30 -21.71 -5.59
N PRO A 29 1.31 -22.98 -5.98
CA PRO A 29 2.53 -23.64 -6.45
C PRO A 29 2.96 -23.15 -7.83
N ARG A 30 2.05 -22.55 -8.62
CA ARG A 30 2.30 -22.13 -10.01
C ARG A 30 2.03 -20.65 -10.27
N ASP A 31 1.61 -19.92 -9.25
CA ASP A 31 1.19 -18.53 -9.39
C ASP A 31 1.78 -17.72 -8.23
N LEU A 32 2.43 -16.61 -8.58
CA LEU A 32 2.94 -15.64 -7.60
C LEU A 32 2.77 -14.23 -8.14
N LEU A 33 2.82 -13.27 -7.22
CA LEU A 33 2.92 -11.86 -7.52
C LEU A 33 4.33 -11.36 -7.16
N VAL A 34 4.96 -10.60 -8.06
CA VAL A 34 6.21 -9.90 -7.78
C VAL A 34 5.97 -8.40 -7.76
N GLY A 35 6.55 -7.70 -6.79
CA GLY A 35 6.47 -6.25 -6.76
C GLY A 35 7.41 -5.59 -5.75
N SER A 36 7.32 -4.29 -5.57
CA SER A 36 6.58 -3.35 -6.42
C SER A 36 7.52 -2.31 -6.96
N THR A 37 7.31 -1.87 -8.21
CA THR A 37 7.87 -0.60 -8.66
C THR A 37 7.29 0.57 -7.86
N TRP A 38 8.06 1.65 -7.79
CA TRP A 38 7.67 2.89 -7.15
C TRP A 38 7.87 4.04 -8.14
N ASP A 39 6.81 4.79 -8.39
CA ASP A 39 6.84 6.02 -9.17
C ASP A 39 6.27 7.16 -8.31
N TRP A 40 7.08 8.19 -8.09
CA TRP A 40 6.70 9.32 -7.24
C TRP A 40 5.81 10.28 -8.01
N LYS A 41 4.75 10.79 -7.36
CA LYS A 41 3.82 11.80 -7.90
C LYS A 41 3.04 11.38 -9.14
N SER A 42 3.00 10.09 -9.46
CA SER A 42 2.09 9.58 -10.49
C SER A 42 0.64 9.89 -10.10
N ASN A 43 -0.11 10.46 -11.02
CA ASN A 43 -1.55 10.70 -10.92
C ASN A 43 -2.35 9.70 -11.78
N ASN A 44 -1.68 8.69 -12.35
CA ASN A 44 -2.33 7.67 -13.14
C ASN A 44 -3.13 6.74 -12.24
N THR A 45 -4.45 6.83 -12.33
CA THR A 45 -5.39 5.98 -11.59
C THR A 45 -5.78 4.70 -12.34
N SER A 46 -5.27 4.51 -13.57
CA SER A 46 -5.49 3.31 -14.35
C SER A 46 -4.91 2.10 -13.63
N ARG A 47 -5.73 1.05 -13.53
CA ARG A 47 -5.29 -0.26 -13.05
C ARG A 47 -4.58 -1.07 -14.14
N GLU A 48 -4.93 -0.83 -15.40
CA GLU A 48 -4.32 -1.48 -16.55
C GLU A 48 -2.98 -0.84 -16.88
N VAL A 49 -1.99 -1.68 -17.13
CA VAL A 49 -0.62 -1.28 -17.42
C VAL A 49 -0.32 -1.61 -18.88
N PRO A 50 0.06 -0.62 -19.71
CA PRO A 50 0.48 -0.87 -21.08
C PRO A 50 1.66 -1.87 -21.15
N ALA A 51 1.75 -2.61 -22.26
CA ALA A 51 2.79 -3.65 -22.43
C ALA A 51 4.22 -3.09 -22.29
N GLU A 52 4.46 -1.87 -22.76
CA GLU A 52 5.76 -1.20 -22.64
C GLU A 52 6.12 -0.92 -21.17
N GLU A 53 5.21 -0.30 -20.41
CA GLU A 53 5.41 -0.03 -18.98
C GLU A 53 5.57 -1.35 -18.19
N ALA A 54 4.80 -2.38 -18.57
CA ALA A 54 4.94 -3.71 -17.98
C ALA A 54 6.34 -4.30 -18.20
N SER A 55 6.88 -4.21 -19.42
CA SER A 55 8.23 -4.65 -19.74
C SER A 55 9.27 -3.92 -18.90
N GLN A 56 9.21 -2.58 -18.86
CA GLN A 56 10.15 -1.76 -18.09
C GLN A 56 10.13 -2.09 -16.59
N ALA A 57 8.95 -2.40 -16.05
CA ALA A 57 8.83 -2.79 -14.66
C ALA A 57 9.34 -4.21 -14.40
N LEU A 58 9.21 -5.15 -15.35
CA LEU A 58 9.85 -6.47 -15.25
C LEU A 58 11.37 -6.37 -15.27
N ASP A 59 11.94 -5.53 -16.14
CA ASP A 59 13.39 -5.29 -16.22
C ASP A 59 13.96 -4.81 -14.87
N LYS A 60 13.14 -4.08 -14.09
CA LYS A 60 13.50 -3.61 -12.74
C LYS A 60 13.27 -4.66 -11.65
N LEU A 61 12.23 -5.49 -11.78
CA LEU A 61 11.79 -6.41 -10.72
C LEU A 61 12.49 -7.77 -10.78
N ILE A 62 12.69 -8.33 -11.98
CA ILE A 62 13.25 -9.68 -12.15
C ILE A 62 14.67 -9.78 -11.59
N PRO A 63 15.60 -8.82 -11.80
CA PRO A 63 16.93 -8.89 -11.20
C PRO A 63 16.87 -8.98 -9.66
N LYS A 64 16.03 -8.15 -9.04
CA LYS A 64 15.84 -8.11 -7.57
C LYS A 64 15.22 -9.39 -7.03
N ALA A 65 14.17 -9.89 -7.68
CA ALA A 65 13.53 -11.14 -7.31
C ALA A 65 14.49 -12.33 -7.47
N SER A 66 15.28 -12.34 -8.54
CA SER A 66 16.19 -13.45 -8.83
C SER A 66 17.39 -13.52 -7.88
N ALA A 67 17.71 -12.43 -7.17
CA ALA A 67 18.74 -12.44 -6.14
C ALA A 67 18.34 -13.32 -4.94
N VAL A 68 17.04 -13.41 -4.63
CA VAL A 68 16.51 -14.25 -3.53
C VAL A 68 15.91 -15.56 -4.01
N TYR A 69 15.37 -15.60 -5.23
CA TYR A 69 14.81 -16.80 -5.84
C TYR A 69 15.23 -16.90 -7.31
N PRO A 70 16.42 -17.45 -7.61
CA PRO A 70 16.98 -17.45 -8.97
C PRO A 70 16.08 -18.08 -10.05
N LYS A 71 15.33 -19.12 -9.67
CA LYS A 71 14.39 -19.82 -10.56
C LYS A 71 13.25 -18.92 -11.08
N ILE A 72 13.00 -17.74 -10.49
CA ILE A 72 11.99 -16.78 -10.99
C ILE A 72 12.18 -16.43 -12.48
N LYS A 73 13.42 -16.51 -12.98
CA LYS A 73 13.78 -16.24 -14.38
C LYS A 73 13.13 -17.20 -15.37
N ASP A 74 12.79 -18.41 -14.92
CA ASP A 74 12.18 -19.45 -15.75
C ASP A 74 10.66 -19.32 -15.81
N TRP A 75 10.08 -18.41 -15.02
CA TRP A 75 8.65 -18.22 -14.93
C TRP A 75 8.16 -17.29 -16.06
N ALA A 76 7.05 -17.68 -16.72
CA ALA A 76 6.42 -16.92 -17.80
C ALA A 76 5.50 -15.79 -17.30
N PHE A 77 5.79 -14.55 -17.66
CA PHE A 77 4.97 -13.38 -17.32
C PHE A 77 3.57 -13.46 -17.93
N ILE A 78 2.55 -13.16 -17.12
CA ILE A 78 1.13 -13.23 -17.48
C ILE A 78 0.53 -11.83 -17.62
N ARG A 79 0.72 -10.95 -16.63
CA ARG A 79 0.17 -9.58 -16.65
C ARG A 79 0.79 -8.68 -15.59
N ALA A 80 0.65 -7.38 -15.81
CA ALA A 80 0.98 -6.31 -14.89
C ALA A 80 -0.27 -5.60 -14.38
N LYS A 81 -0.29 -5.16 -13.11
CA LYS A 81 -1.31 -4.27 -12.54
C LYS A 81 -0.70 -3.10 -11.80
N ALA A 82 -1.27 -1.93 -11.94
CA ALA A 82 -0.88 -0.73 -11.20
C ALA A 82 -1.90 -0.40 -10.09
N GLY A 83 -1.46 0.44 -9.15
CA GLY A 83 -2.28 0.95 -8.05
C GLY A 83 -1.60 2.16 -7.43
N LEU A 84 -2.42 3.12 -6.99
CA LEU A 84 -1.97 4.34 -6.36
C LEU A 84 -1.87 4.14 -4.84
N ARG A 85 -0.77 4.60 -4.24
CA ARG A 85 -0.59 4.61 -2.79
C ARG A 85 -0.74 6.04 -2.30
N ALA A 86 -1.74 6.28 -1.46
CA ALA A 86 -1.87 7.54 -0.72
C ALA A 86 -0.79 7.57 0.37
N MET A 87 0.36 8.17 0.07
CA MET A 87 1.45 8.32 1.04
C MET A 87 1.20 9.52 1.94
N PRO A 88 1.27 9.34 3.26
CA PRO A 88 1.26 10.46 4.18
C PRO A 88 2.64 11.15 4.17
N PRO A 89 2.73 12.41 4.66
CA PRO A 89 4.00 13.09 4.86
C PRO A 89 4.98 12.26 5.70
N LEU A 90 6.28 12.45 5.46
CA LEU A 90 7.33 11.88 6.29
C LEU A 90 7.57 12.79 7.51
N THR A 91 7.44 12.24 8.73
CA THR A 91 7.72 12.92 10.00
C THR A 91 8.90 12.26 10.73
N SER A 92 9.26 12.75 11.92
CA SER A 92 10.23 12.09 12.81
C SER A 92 9.82 10.67 13.19
N GLU A 93 8.52 10.42 13.30
CA GLU A 93 7.92 9.11 13.62
C GLU A 93 7.73 8.23 12.37
N GLY A 94 8.18 8.71 11.21
CA GLY A 94 8.03 8.05 9.92
C GLY A 94 6.80 8.51 9.12
N SER A 95 6.36 7.67 8.20
CA SER A 95 5.22 7.95 7.30
C SER A 95 3.98 7.23 7.83
N LEU A 96 3.32 7.86 8.80
CA LEU A 96 2.17 7.33 9.53
C LEU A 96 0.83 7.75 8.89
N PRO A 97 -0.21 6.89 8.95
CA PRO A 97 -1.56 7.25 8.52
C PRO A 97 -2.10 8.49 9.21
N LEU A 98 -3.00 9.17 8.50
CA LEU A 98 -3.60 10.42 8.93
C LEU A 98 -5.06 10.16 9.31
N LEU A 99 -5.36 10.33 10.60
CA LEU A 99 -6.69 10.19 11.18
C LEU A 99 -7.10 11.48 11.89
N GLY A 100 -8.39 11.63 12.18
CA GLY A 100 -8.89 12.68 13.07
C GLY A 100 -10.00 13.53 12.47
N ARG A 101 -10.46 14.51 13.25
CA ARG A 101 -11.64 15.31 12.93
C ARG A 101 -11.27 16.54 12.09
N ILE A 102 -11.91 16.73 10.94
CA ILE A 102 -11.55 17.76 9.95
C ILE A 102 -12.60 18.85 9.80
N ASP A 103 -13.47 19.05 10.80
CA ASP A 103 -14.53 20.07 10.79
C ASP A 103 -14.00 21.46 10.40
N HIS A 104 -12.84 21.83 10.93
CA HIS A 104 -12.24 23.14 10.70
C HIS A 104 -11.69 23.34 9.28
N ILE A 105 -11.54 22.27 8.50
CA ILE A 105 -11.10 22.30 7.09
C ILE A 105 -12.31 22.33 6.15
N VAL A 106 -13.43 21.76 6.58
CA VAL A 106 -14.60 21.45 5.74
C VAL A 106 -15.73 22.45 6.07
N ASP A 107 -15.72 23.62 5.42
CA ASP A 107 -16.65 24.74 5.68
C ASP A 107 -18.01 24.60 4.95
N PHE A 108 -18.65 23.43 5.05
CA PHE A 108 -19.92 23.18 4.34
C PHE A 108 -21.15 23.20 5.25
N ASN A 109 -21.02 22.80 6.52
CA ASN A 109 -22.13 22.77 7.49
C ASN A 109 -21.62 22.66 8.94
N GLN A 110 -22.02 23.59 9.83
CA GLN A 110 -21.60 23.61 11.24
C GLN A 110 -22.26 22.51 12.10
N ASP A 111 -23.35 21.90 11.63
CA ASP A 111 -24.07 20.85 12.35
C ASP A 111 -23.49 19.45 12.11
N CYS A 112 -22.64 19.28 11.08
CA CYS A 112 -22.01 18.01 10.75
C CYS A 112 -20.60 17.89 11.34
N LYS A 113 -20.22 16.66 11.72
CA LYS A 113 -18.84 16.31 12.09
C LYS A 113 -18.19 15.51 10.97
N TYR A 114 -17.03 15.97 10.53
CA TYR A 114 -16.25 15.38 9.45
C TYR A 114 -14.99 14.75 10.00
N TRP A 115 -14.65 13.58 9.45
CA TRP A 115 -13.58 12.74 9.94
C TRP A 115 -12.74 12.24 8.76
N PHE A 116 -11.42 12.26 8.92
CA PHE A 116 -10.48 11.79 7.91
C PHE A 116 -9.86 10.45 8.32
N PHE A 117 -9.72 9.57 7.35
CA PHE A 117 -9.03 8.29 7.48
C PHE A 117 -8.28 8.03 6.16
N GLY A 118 -6.97 8.29 6.15
CA GLY A 118 -6.21 8.24 4.91
C GLY A 118 -4.71 8.08 5.12
N GLY A 119 -3.94 8.21 4.03
CA GLY A 119 -2.48 8.11 4.12
C GLY A 119 -1.97 6.71 4.47
N LEU A 120 -2.67 5.64 4.05
CA LEU A 120 -2.34 4.27 4.43
C LEU A 120 -1.10 3.69 3.68
N GLY A 121 -0.56 4.42 2.71
CA GLY A 121 0.64 4.05 1.96
C GLY A 121 0.66 2.59 1.46
N ALA A 122 1.83 1.95 1.56
CA ALA A 122 2.02 0.54 1.15
C ALA A 122 1.64 -0.48 2.24
N ARG A 123 1.33 -0.03 3.46
CA ARG A 123 1.13 -0.88 4.65
C ARG A 123 -0.29 -0.85 5.19
N GLY A 124 -1.22 -0.21 4.47
CA GLY A 124 -2.62 -0.08 4.88
C GLY A 124 -3.27 -1.39 5.29
N LEU A 125 -3.06 -2.45 4.52
CA LEU A 125 -3.63 -3.76 4.82
C LEU A 125 -3.12 -4.35 6.16
N LEU A 126 -1.94 -3.97 6.64
CA LEU A 126 -1.41 -4.45 7.91
C LEU A 126 -2.16 -3.87 9.11
N TYR A 127 -2.47 -2.57 9.09
CA TYR A 127 -2.98 -1.85 10.26
C TYR A 127 -4.43 -1.33 10.12
N HIS A 128 -5.07 -1.45 8.96
CA HIS A 128 -6.42 -0.91 8.73
C HIS A 128 -7.46 -1.42 9.75
N GLY A 129 -7.37 -2.67 10.19
CA GLY A 129 -8.30 -3.22 11.19
C GLY A 129 -8.19 -2.54 12.55
N LEU A 130 -6.95 -2.35 13.04
CA LEU A 130 -6.69 -1.64 14.30
C LEU A 130 -7.10 -0.17 14.20
N LEU A 131 -6.64 0.51 13.15
CA LEU A 131 -6.95 1.92 12.94
C LEU A 131 -8.44 2.15 12.75
N GLY A 132 -9.12 1.27 12.02
CA GLY A 132 -10.56 1.34 11.81
C GLY A 132 -11.34 1.20 13.12
N LYS A 133 -10.90 0.31 14.02
CA LYS A 133 -11.47 0.19 15.37
C LYS A 133 -11.31 1.47 16.18
N LEU A 134 -10.09 2.02 16.23
CA LEU A 134 -9.81 3.27 16.95
C LEU A 134 -10.64 4.43 16.39
N MET A 135 -10.68 4.54 15.07
CA MET A 135 -11.46 5.55 14.36
C MET A 135 -12.95 5.44 14.67
N ALA A 136 -13.52 4.23 14.62
CA ALA A 136 -14.92 4.00 14.95
C ALA A 136 -15.23 4.42 16.39
N GLN A 137 -14.35 4.10 17.35
CA GLN A 137 -14.51 4.53 18.73
C GLN A 137 -14.50 6.06 18.87
N ALA A 138 -13.54 6.74 18.23
CA ALA A 138 -13.47 8.20 18.24
C ALA A 138 -14.72 8.85 17.63
N VAL A 139 -15.19 8.33 16.50
CA VAL A 139 -16.40 8.83 15.81
C VAL A 139 -17.64 8.64 16.69
N LEU A 140 -17.84 7.47 17.29
CA LEU A 140 -19.01 7.17 18.13
C LEU A 140 -19.05 8.02 19.40
N HIS A 141 -17.91 8.38 19.97
CA HIS A 141 -17.83 9.27 21.14
C HIS A 141 -17.77 10.75 20.77
N GLY A 142 -17.58 11.08 19.49
CA GLY A 142 -17.35 12.47 19.04
C GLY A 142 -16.03 13.07 19.54
N ASP A 143 -15.07 12.23 19.93
CA ASP A 143 -13.86 12.60 20.67
C ASP A 143 -12.60 12.07 19.98
N ASP A 144 -11.82 12.98 19.39
CA ASP A 144 -10.59 12.65 18.68
C ASP A 144 -9.38 12.47 19.61
N SER A 145 -9.51 12.80 20.90
CA SER A 145 -8.46 12.52 21.91
C SER A 145 -8.28 11.02 22.19
N LEU A 146 -9.24 10.20 21.77
CA LEU A 146 -9.15 8.74 21.79
C LEU A 146 -8.17 8.16 20.76
N LEU A 147 -7.73 8.98 19.79
CA LEU A 147 -6.75 8.59 18.78
C LEU A 147 -5.33 8.93 19.25
N PRO A 148 -4.31 8.07 18.94
CA PRO A 148 -2.91 8.41 19.17
C PRO A 148 -2.53 9.74 18.51
N SER A 149 -1.80 10.57 19.25
CA SER A 149 -1.47 11.94 18.83
C SER A 149 -0.62 11.99 17.56
N GLU A 150 0.17 10.95 17.33
CA GLU A 150 0.99 10.76 16.13
C GLU A 150 0.12 10.69 14.87
N LEU A 151 -1.10 10.14 14.98
CA LEU A 151 -2.04 10.00 13.87
C LEU A 151 -2.90 11.25 13.63
N THR A 152 -2.96 12.18 14.59
CA THR A 152 -3.81 13.40 14.52
C THR A 152 -3.00 14.70 14.46
N SER A 153 -1.71 14.67 14.78
CA SER A 153 -0.83 15.85 14.85
C SER A 153 -0.74 16.65 13.54
N TRP A 154 -0.92 15.99 12.40
CA TRP A 154 -0.94 16.61 11.07
C TRP A 154 -2.05 17.65 10.90
N ASN A 155 -3.10 17.55 11.72
CA ASN A 155 -4.33 18.33 11.65
C ASN A 155 -4.44 19.34 12.80
N LYS A 156 -3.34 19.55 13.55
CA LYS A 156 -3.28 20.61 14.55
C LYS A 156 -3.10 21.93 13.82
N LEU A 157 -3.98 22.89 14.09
CA LEU A 157 -3.80 24.28 13.69
C LEU A 157 -2.40 24.71 14.13
N LYS A 158 -1.59 25.24 13.20
CA LYS A 158 -0.38 25.97 13.59
C LYS A 158 -0.85 27.17 14.42
N SER A 159 -0.60 27.12 15.72
CA SER A 159 -0.69 28.28 16.61
C SER A 159 0.34 29.32 16.21
#